data_AF-A0A1G9J3X5-F1
#
_entry.id   AF-A0A1G9J3X5-F1
#
_cell.length_a   1.000
_cell.length_b   1.000
_cell.length_c   1.000
_cell.angle_alpha   90.00
_cell.angle_beta   90.00
_cell.angle_gamma   90.00
#
_symmetry.space_group_name_H-M   'P 1'
#
loop_
_entity.id
_entity.type
_entity.pdbx_description
1 polymer ?
#
loop_
_entity_poly.entity_id
_entity_poly.type
_entity_poly.pdbx_seq_one_letter_code
_entity_poly.pdbx_strand_id
1 'polypeptide(L)'
;MKGCLLLQFPPSLRSDQLHQLTQLLHHIRLGDREEQWKIALEFRHPSWYQENTYDLMRKFRISLVLHDKPGSATPMIEQEQDFVYLRFHGPEGDYKGTYTDDFLMEYAGYIKDWNEEGKTVYVYFNNTIGDAIRNLQSLTRHLRSISVPSF
;
A
#
# COMPACT_ATOMS: atom_id res chain seq x y z
N MET A 1 1.07 16.06 -11.40
CA MET A 1 0.23 15.25 -10.49
C MET A 1 0.91 15.26 -9.13
N LYS A 2 0.18 15.49 -8.04
CA LYS A 2 0.73 15.36 -6.68
C LYS A 2 0.96 13.88 -6.37
N GLY A 3 1.91 13.57 -5.48
CA GLY A 3 2.18 12.19 -5.04
C GLY A 3 1.06 11.62 -4.16
N CYS A 4 1.26 10.41 -3.64
CA CYS A 4 0.34 9.80 -2.69
C CYS A 4 0.74 10.15 -1.24
N LEU A 5 -0.21 10.68 -0.46
CA LEU A 5 -0.08 10.92 0.97
C LEU A 5 -0.22 9.61 1.74
N LEU A 6 0.81 9.25 2.48
CA LEU A 6 0.78 8.14 3.42
C LEU A 6 0.36 8.63 4.82
N LEU A 7 -0.69 8.03 5.38
CA LEU A 7 -1.04 8.17 6.80
C LEU A 7 -0.82 6.83 7.50
N GLN A 8 0.30 6.70 8.21
CA GLN A 8 0.63 5.49 8.97
C GLN A 8 0.27 5.67 10.44
N PHE A 9 -0.50 4.73 10.99
CA PHE A 9 -0.98 4.77 12.37
C PHE A 9 -0.25 3.77 13.26
N PRO A 10 0.00 4.10 14.55
CA PRO A 10 0.68 3.19 15.48
C PRO A 10 -0.21 2.00 15.87
N PRO A 11 0.37 0.90 16.41
CA PRO A 11 -0.40 -0.28 16.82
C PRO A 11 -1.36 -0.02 17.98
N SER A 12 -1.17 1.07 18.73
CA SER A 12 -2.07 1.50 19.79
C SER A 12 -3.39 2.08 19.26
N LEU A 13 -3.43 2.51 17.99
CA LEU A 13 -4.65 3.01 17.37
C LEU A 13 -5.50 1.82 16.91
N ARG A 14 -6.73 1.72 17.42
CA ARG A 14 -7.64 0.60 17.22
C ARG A 14 -8.97 1.05 16.64
N SER A 15 -9.69 0.13 16.04
CA SER A 15 -10.90 0.41 15.24
C SER A 15 -12.10 0.95 16.03
N ASP A 16 -12.11 0.86 17.36
CA ASP A 16 -13.05 1.58 18.22
C ASP A 16 -12.89 3.11 18.11
N GLN A 17 -11.78 3.57 17.53
CA GLN A 17 -11.49 4.98 17.24
C GLN A 17 -11.86 5.39 15.80
N LEU A 18 -12.78 4.65 15.15
CA LEU A 18 -13.26 4.95 13.79
C LEU A 18 -13.81 6.37 13.65
N HIS A 19 -14.41 6.92 14.71
CA HIS A 19 -14.90 8.30 14.74
C HIS A 19 -13.76 9.32 14.59
N GLN A 20 -12.66 9.12 15.32
CA GLN A 20 -11.48 9.98 15.26
C GLN A 20 -10.80 9.89 13.90
N LEU A 21 -10.71 8.69 13.32
CA LEU A 21 -10.24 8.52 11.95
C LEU A 21 -11.12 9.30 10.96
N THR A 22 -12.44 9.20 11.09
CA THR A 22 -13.39 9.93 10.24
C THR A 22 -13.18 11.45 10.33
N GLN A 23 -12.98 11.99 11.53
CA GLN A 23 -12.70 13.42 11.73
C GLN A 23 -11.38 13.85 11.08
N LEU A 24 -10.32 13.06 11.25
CA LEU A 24 -9.03 13.31 10.60
C LEU A 24 -9.19 13.38 9.07
N LEU A 25 -9.85 12.38 8.47
CA LEU A 25 -10.06 12.33 7.03
C LEU A 25 -10.90 13.51 6.53
N HIS A 26 -11.91 13.93 7.30
CA HIS A 26 -12.68 15.13 6.99
C HIS A 26 -11.81 16.38 6.96
N HIS A 27 -10.95 16.59 7.96
CA HIS A 27 -10.03 17.73 7.98
C HIS A 27 -9.05 17.72 6.81
N ILE A 28 -8.54 16.54 6.44
CA ILE A 28 -7.64 16.42 5.28
C ILE A 28 -8.38 16.81 3.99
N ARG A 29 -9.61 16.31 3.78
CA ARG A 29 -10.42 16.67 2.60
C ARG A 29 -10.83 18.13 2.58
N LEU A 30 -11.07 18.76 3.74
CA LEU A 30 -11.31 20.20 3.81
C LEU A 30 -10.10 21.03 3.31
N GLY A 31 -8.89 20.52 3.51
CA GLY A 31 -7.64 21.11 3.02
C GLY A 31 -7.27 20.73 1.57
N ASP A 32 -7.89 19.69 1.02
CA ASP A 32 -7.70 19.19 -0.35
C ASP A 32 -9.05 19.07 -1.07
N ARG A 33 -9.75 20.19 -1.21
CA ARG A 33 -11.12 20.23 -1.75
C ARG A 33 -11.24 19.80 -3.21
N GLU A 34 -10.15 19.95 -3.97
CA GLU A 34 -10.05 19.49 -5.35
C GLU A 34 -9.61 18.02 -5.45
N GLU A 35 -9.45 17.34 -4.30
CA GLU A 35 -9.05 15.93 -4.20
C GLU A 35 -7.79 15.61 -5.01
N GLN A 36 -6.82 16.54 -5.01
CA GLN A 36 -5.60 16.39 -5.80
C GLN A 36 -4.64 15.35 -5.22
N TRP A 37 -4.78 14.99 -3.94
CA TRP A 37 -3.92 14.03 -3.27
C TRP A 37 -4.59 12.65 -3.22
N LYS A 38 -3.90 11.66 -3.77
CA LYS A 38 -4.17 10.25 -3.48
C LYS A 38 -3.78 9.98 -2.02
N ILE A 39 -4.63 9.32 -1.23
CA ILE A 39 -4.37 9.08 0.20
C ILE A 39 -4.37 7.58 0.48
N ALA A 40 -3.31 7.08 1.10
CA ALA A 40 -3.20 5.70 1.53
C ALA A 40 -3.11 5.62 3.07
N LEU A 41 -3.86 4.69 3.67
CA LEU A 41 -3.80 4.44 5.12
C LEU A 41 -3.03 3.16 5.41
N GLU A 42 -2.18 3.23 6.42
CA GLU A 42 -1.40 2.09 6.88
C GLU A 42 -1.68 1.83 8.36
N PHE A 43 -2.39 0.74 8.64
CA PHE A 43 -2.76 0.35 9.98
C PHE A 43 -1.73 -0.63 10.58
N ARG A 44 -1.45 -0.49 11.87
CA ARG A 44 -0.57 -1.41 12.61
C ARG A 44 -1.34 -2.29 13.59
N HIS A 45 -2.66 -2.34 13.44
CA HIS A 45 -3.54 -3.12 14.28
C HIS A 45 -4.61 -3.82 13.44
N PRO A 46 -4.77 -5.15 13.54
CA PRO A 46 -5.63 -5.92 12.64
C PRO A 46 -7.13 -5.63 12.79
N SER A 47 -7.55 -5.03 13.91
CA SER A 47 -8.97 -4.69 14.12
C SER A 47 -9.51 -3.67 13.11
N TRP A 48 -8.64 -2.97 12.37
CA TRP A 48 -9.05 -2.07 11.30
C TRP A 48 -9.50 -2.79 10.02
N TYR A 49 -9.13 -4.05 9.83
CA TYR A 49 -9.48 -4.84 8.64
C TYR A 49 -10.89 -5.39 8.74
N GLN A 50 -11.88 -4.50 8.64
CA GLN A 50 -13.31 -4.79 8.75
C GLN A 50 -14.13 -3.85 7.87
N GLU A 51 -15.37 -4.25 7.58
CA GLU A 51 -16.24 -3.58 6.60
C GLU A 51 -16.47 -2.10 6.89
N ASN A 52 -16.73 -1.72 8.14
CA ASN A 52 -16.95 -0.32 8.51
C ASN A 52 -15.75 0.59 8.16
N THR A 53 -14.53 0.05 8.21
CA THR A 53 -13.33 0.77 7.82
C THR A 53 -13.25 0.88 6.29
N TYR A 54 -13.54 -0.21 5.57
CA TYR A 54 -13.54 -0.21 4.10
C TYR A 54 -14.61 0.73 3.53
N ASP A 55 -15.80 0.76 4.12
CA ASP A 55 -16.87 1.72 3.80
C ASP A 55 -16.41 3.17 3.97
N LEU A 56 -15.75 3.47 5.09
CA LEU A 56 -15.19 4.80 5.33
C LEU A 56 -14.15 5.15 4.27
N MET A 57 -13.27 4.22 3.94
CA MET A 57 -12.23 4.43 2.93
C MET A 57 -12.79 4.67 1.53
N ARG A 58 -13.81 3.89 1.11
CA ARG A 58 -14.56 4.13 -0.12
C ARG A 58 -15.16 5.52 -0.17
N LYS A 59 -15.87 5.91 0.90
CA LYS A 59 -16.51 7.24 1.01
C LYS A 59 -15.51 8.39 0.84
N PHE A 60 -14.29 8.21 1.34
CA PHE A 60 -13.25 9.23 1.28
C PHE A 60 -12.28 9.07 0.10
N ARG A 61 -12.47 8.09 -0.80
CA ARG A 61 -11.57 7.76 -1.92
C ARG A 61 -10.14 7.51 -1.47
N ILE A 62 -9.98 6.55 -0.58
CA ILE A 62 -8.73 6.21 0.10
C ILE A 62 -8.41 4.74 -0.14
N SER A 63 -7.14 4.41 -0.36
CA SER A 63 -6.66 3.04 -0.52
C SER A 63 -5.97 2.55 0.75
N LEU A 64 -5.97 1.24 0.99
CA LEU A 64 -5.13 0.64 2.03
C LEU A 64 -3.72 0.53 1.49
N VAL A 65 -2.75 0.77 2.37
CA VAL A 65 -1.39 0.30 2.10
C VAL A 65 -1.37 -1.20 2.23
N LEU A 66 -0.97 -1.89 1.16
CA LEU A 66 -0.63 -3.31 1.22
C LEU A 66 0.79 -3.44 1.79
N HIS A 67 0.89 -4.01 2.99
CA HIS A 67 2.17 -4.18 3.67
C HIS A 67 2.27 -5.52 4.39
N ASP A 68 3.50 -5.92 4.66
CA ASP A 68 3.91 -7.23 5.16
C ASP A 68 4.32 -7.24 6.64
N LYS A 69 4.11 -6.13 7.37
CA LYS A 69 4.48 -6.05 8.79
C LYS A 69 3.80 -7.16 9.63
N PRO A 70 4.55 -8.11 10.25
CA PRO A 70 3.96 -9.22 11.00
C PRO A 70 3.01 -8.77 12.11
N GLY A 71 1.96 -9.56 12.33
CA GLY A 71 0.89 -9.25 13.29
C GLY A 71 -0.12 -8.19 12.83
N SER A 72 0.15 -7.52 11.71
CA SER A 72 -0.75 -6.50 11.15
C SER A 72 -0.76 -6.46 9.62
N ALA A 73 -0.19 -7.46 8.95
CA ALA A 73 -0.09 -7.50 7.50
C ALA A 73 -1.48 -7.28 6.88
N THR A 74 -1.53 -6.46 5.83
CA THR A 74 -2.78 -6.14 5.17
C THR A 74 -3.28 -7.40 4.46
N PRO A 75 -4.55 -7.80 4.65
CA PRO A 75 -5.13 -8.88 3.86
C PRO A 75 -5.10 -8.51 2.37
N MET A 76 -4.79 -9.48 1.51
CA MET A 76 -4.86 -9.26 0.05
C MET A 76 -6.34 -9.15 -0.36
N ILE A 77 -6.83 -7.93 -0.44
CA ILE A 77 -8.19 -7.59 -0.87
C ILE A 77 -8.15 -6.67 -2.08
N GLU A 78 -9.22 -6.69 -2.86
CA GLU A 78 -9.38 -5.82 -4.01
C GLU A 78 -9.24 -4.35 -3.61
N GLN A 79 -8.42 -3.61 -4.36
CA GLN A 79 -8.19 -2.19 -4.15
C GLN A 79 -9.11 -1.41 -5.07
N GLU A 80 -10.19 -0.81 -4.56
CA GLU A 80 -11.19 -0.15 -5.40
C GLU A 80 -10.71 1.17 -6.04
N GLN A 81 -9.66 1.78 -5.50
CA GLN A 81 -9.16 3.07 -5.98
C GLN A 81 -8.38 2.93 -7.30
N ASP A 82 -8.19 4.04 -8.02
CA ASP A 82 -7.38 4.13 -9.24
C ASP A 82 -5.85 4.07 -8.95
N PHE A 83 -5.48 3.62 -7.76
CA PHE A 83 -4.10 3.43 -7.35
C PHE A 83 -3.96 2.35 -6.28
N VAL A 84 -2.75 1.81 -6.19
CA VAL A 84 -2.34 0.85 -5.16
C VAL A 84 -1.07 1.36 -4.51
N TYR A 85 -0.95 1.18 -3.19
CA TYR A 85 0.25 1.54 -2.44
C TYR A 85 0.83 0.29 -1.78
N LEU A 86 2.00 -0.14 -2.23
CA LEU A 86 2.76 -1.26 -1.68
C LEU A 86 3.87 -0.75 -0.76
N ARG A 87 4.02 -1.37 0.40
CA ARG A 87 5.05 -0.98 1.38
C ARG A 87 5.67 -2.20 2.09
N PHE A 88 6.91 -2.48 1.73
CA PHE A 88 7.65 -3.69 2.11
C PHE A 88 8.60 -3.43 3.28
N HIS A 89 8.43 -4.10 4.42
CA HIS A 89 9.14 -3.83 5.69
C HIS A 89 10.28 -4.81 5.98
N GLY A 90 10.62 -5.67 5.04
CA GLY A 90 11.50 -6.83 5.19
C GLY A 90 10.69 -8.11 5.37
N PRO A 91 11.24 -9.29 4.99
CA PRO A 91 10.52 -10.58 5.09
C PRO A 91 9.99 -10.87 6.50
N GLU A 92 10.75 -10.47 7.53
CA GLU A 92 10.38 -10.60 8.95
C GLU A 92 9.79 -9.30 9.53
N GLY A 93 9.61 -8.26 8.71
CA GLY A 93 9.10 -6.94 9.10
C GLY A 93 9.97 -6.17 10.10
N ASP A 94 11.25 -6.54 10.24
CA ASP A 94 12.24 -5.93 11.12
C ASP A 94 13.12 -4.89 10.41
N TYR A 95 12.71 -4.45 9.22
CA TYR A 95 13.40 -3.51 8.34
C TYR A 95 14.72 -4.04 7.76
N LYS A 96 14.97 -5.35 7.84
CA LYS A 96 16.18 -6.02 7.31
C LYS A 96 15.85 -7.02 6.21
N GLY A 97 16.90 -7.69 5.74
CA GLY A 97 16.80 -8.79 4.79
C GLY A 97 16.58 -8.35 3.35
N THR A 98 16.43 -9.36 2.50
CA THR A 98 16.15 -9.24 1.07
C THR A 98 14.97 -10.15 0.75
N TYR A 99 14.13 -9.75 -0.21
CA TYR A 99 13.07 -10.63 -0.68
C TYR A 99 13.64 -11.63 -1.67
N THR A 100 12.98 -12.78 -1.80
CA THR A 100 13.32 -13.78 -2.81
C THR A 100 12.88 -13.30 -4.20
N ASP A 101 13.52 -13.85 -5.23
CA ASP A 101 13.16 -13.56 -6.63
C ASP A 101 11.70 -13.97 -6.92
N ASP A 102 11.28 -15.13 -6.43
CA ASP A 102 9.89 -15.61 -6.56
C ASP A 102 8.86 -14.64 -5.96
N PHE A 103 9.14 -14.09 -4.76
CA PHE A 103 8.26 -13.12 -4.12
C PHE A 103 8.16 -11.83 -4.96
N LEU A 104 9.29 -11.34 -5.46
CA LEU A 104 9.30 -10.12 -6.29
C LEU A 104 8.65 -10.35 -7.66
N MET A 105 8.76 -11.56 -8.22
CA MET A 105 8.09 -11.95 -9.46
C MET A 105 6.57 -12.04 -9.27
N GLU A 106 6.10 -12.60 -8.15
CA GLU A 106 4.68 -12.63 -7.82
C GLU A 106 4.09 -11.21 -7.73
N TYR A 107 4.75 -10.32 -6.98
CA TYR A 107 4.33 -8.92 -6.91
C TYR A 107 4.43 -8.18 -8.23
N ALA A 108 5.40 -8.50 -9.09
CA ALA A 108 5.46 -7.95 -10.44
C ALA A 108 4.23 -8.36 -11.28
N GLY A 109 3.70 -9.58 -11.07
CA GLY A 109 2.43 -10.03 -11.63
C GLY A 109 1.26 -9.16 -11.16
N TYR A 110 1.07 -9.03 -9.85
CA TYR A 110 0.00 -8.17 -9.30
C TYR A 110 0.08 -6.72 -9.79
N ILE A 111 1.29 -6.15 -9.85
CA ILE A 111 1.50 -4.79 -10.35
C ILE A 111 1.12 -4.67 -11.83
N LYS A 112 1.40 -5.69 -12.65
CA LYS A 112 1.00 -5.71 -14.05
C LYS A 112 -0.52 -5.73 -14.17
N ASP A 113 -1.20 -6.60 -13.44
CA ASP A 113 -2.66 -6.70 -13.48
C ASP A 113 -3.31 -5.36 -13.08
N TRP A 114 -2.83 -4.73 -12.00
CA TRP A 114 -3.30 -3.40 -11.59
C TRP A 114 -3.01 -2.31 -12.63
N ASN A 115 -1.86 -2.35 -13.30
CA ASN A 115 -1.56 -1.40 -14.37
C ASN A 115 -2.48 -1.61 -15.59
N GLU A 116 -2.83 -2.86 -15.92
CA GLU A 116 -3.79 -3.21 -16.99
C GLU A 116 -5.22 -2.75 -16.64
N GLU A 117 -5.59 -2.75 -15.36
CA GLU A 117 -6.80 -2.13 -14.83
C GLU A 117 -6.75 -0.59 -14.82
N GLY A 118 -5.64 0.02 -15.25
CA GLY A 118 -5.44 1.47 -15.31
C GLY A 118 -5.06 2.12 -13.99
N LYS A 119 -4.65 1.34 -12.97
CA LYS A 119 -4.25 1.88 -11.67
C LYS A 119 -2.82 2.39 -11.69
N THR A 120 -2.57 3.46 -10.93
CA THR A 120 -1.20 3.90 -10.62
C THR A 120 -0.65 3.09 -9.44
N VAL A 121 0.46 2.37 -9.59
CA VAL A 121 1.04 1.62 -8.47
C VAL A 121 2.24 2.34 -7.87
N TYR A 122 2.18 2.63 -6.57
CA TYR A 122 3.28 3.18 -5.78
C TYR A 122 3.95 2.07 -4.97
N VAL A 123 5.26 1.89 -5.11
CA VAL A 123 6.00 0.83 -4.40
C VAL A 123 7.13 1.42 -3.59
N TYR A 124 7.20 1.07 -2.31
CA TYR A 124 8.25 1.52 -1.41
C TYR A 124 8.85 0.34 -0.63
N PHE A 125 10.15 0.13 -0.80
CA PHE A 125 10.94 -0.77 0.03
C PHE A 125 11.45 -0.03 1.26
N ASN A 126 10.94 -0.40 2.42
CA ASN A 126 11.27 0.17 3.72
C ASN A 126 12.21 -0.74 4.53
N ASN A 127 12.72 -1.83 3.95
CA ASN A 127 13.76 -2.68 4.53
C ASN A 127 15.16 -2.04 4.41
N THR A 128 15.31 -0.81 4.90
CA THR A 128 16.47 0.06 4.65
C THR A 128 17.76 -0.39 5.34
N ILE A 129 17.68 -1.24 6.37
CA ILE A 129 18.83 -1.89 6.99
C ILE A 129 19.25 -3.14 6.17
N GLY A 130 18.35 -3.62 5.31
CA GLY A 130 18.59 -4.66 4.33
C GLY A 130 18.85 -4.09 2.93
N ASP A 131 18.46 -4.86 1.90
CA ASP A 131 18.84 -4.58 0.51
C ASP A 131 17.74 -3.89 -0.30
N ALA A 132 17.13 -2.84 0.28
CA ALA A 132 15.97 -2.14 -0.30
C ALA A 132 16.22 -1.68 -1.76
N ILE A 133 17.43 -1.20 -2.06
CA ILE A 133 17.79 -0.76 -3.42
C ILE A 133 17.86 -1.93 -4.38
N ARG A 134 18.50 -3.06 -4.01
CA ARG A 134 18.54 -4.23 -4.90
C ARG A 134 17.17 -4.86 -5.08
N ASN A 135 16.32 -4.89 -4.05
CA ASN A 135 14.94 -5.35 -4.20
C ASN A 135 14.17 -4.51 -5.21
N LEU A 136 14.30 -3.18 -5.15
CA LEU A 136 13.69 -2.28 -6.13
C LEU A 136 14.21 -2.54 -7.56
N GLN A 137 15.52 -2.76 -7.71
CA GLN A 137 16.13 -3.09 -8.99
C GLN A 137 15.63 -4.44 -9.53
N SER A 138 15.54 -5.47 -8.69
CA SER A 138 15.00 -6.78 -9.06
C SER A 138 13.54 -6.71 -9.46
N LEU A 139 12.68 -6.06 -8.66
CA LEU A 139 11.28 -5.84 -9.03
C LEU A 139 11.15 -5.12 -10.37
N THR A 140 11.96 -4.08 -10.60
CA THR A 140 11.98 -3.34 -11.87
C THR A 140 12.38 -4.25 -13.06
N ARG A 141 13.32 -5.18 -12.85
CA ARG A 141 13.69 -6.18 -13.89
C ARG A 141 12.51 -7.10 -14.19
N HIS A 142 11.82 -7.62 -13.18
CA HIS A 142 10.65 -8.49 -13.37
C HIS A 142 9.53 -7.76 -14.10
N LEU A 143 9.21 -6.52 -13.72
CA LEU A 143 8.20 -5.72 -14.40
C LEU A 143 8.53 -5.57 -15.90
N ARG A 144 9.78 -5.28 -16.23
CA ARG A 144 10.22 -5.18 -17.63
C ARG A 144 10.13 -6.50 -18.38
N SER A 145 10.48 -7.62 -17.76
CA SER A 145 10.42 -8.93 -18.43
C SER A 145 8.99 -9.39 -18.71
N ILE A 146 8.04 -9.07 -17.83
CA ILE A 146 6.63 -9.45 -18.02
C ILE A 146 5.95 -8.50 -19.03
N SER A 147 6.44 -7.27 -19.20
CA SER A 147 5.93 -6.31 -20.19
C SER A 147 6.40 -6.56 -21.62
N VAL A 148 7.37 -7.43 -21.87
CA VAL A 148 7.72 -7.81 -23.26
C VAL A 148 6.70 -8.85 -23.71
N PRO A 149 5.89 -8.58 -24.75
CA PRO A 149 5.06 -9.62 -25.33
C PRO A 149 6.00 -10.72 -25.84
N SER A 150 5.79 -11.95 -25.39
CA SER A 150 6.30 -13.11 -26.11
C SER A 150 5.69 -13.06 -27.50
N PHE A 151 6.48 -12.65 -28.49
CA PHE A 151 6.13 -12.71 -29.91
C PHE A 151 6.10 -14.15 -30.40
#